data_AF-A0A699T642-F1
#
_entry.id   AF-A0A699T642-F1
#
_cell.length_a   1.000
_cell.length_b   1.000
_cell.length_c   1.000
_cell.angle_alpha   90.00
_cell.angle_beta   90.00
_cell.angle_gamma   90.00
#
_symmetry.space_group_name_H-M   'P 1'
#
loop_
_entity.id
_entity.type
_entity.pdbx_description
1 polymer ?
#
loop_
_entity_poly.entity_id
_entity_poly.type
_entity_poly.pdbx_seq_one_letter_code
_entity_poly.pdbx_strand_id
1 'polypeptide(L)' 'MSELMMHGPCGLTNKNAACMKDGTKCNRHFPKAYSNATYIDKDGFVHYRRRETGIETERQNVRLDN' A
#
# COMPACT_ATOMS: atom_id res chain seq x y z
N MET A 1 18.43 5.55 1.26
CA MET A 1 17.55 6.60 1.84
C MET A 1 16.12 6.59 1.30
N SER A 2 15.78 5.91 0.20
CA SER A 2 14.40 5.87 -0.33
C SER A 2 13.58 4.65 0.12
N GLU A 3 14.18 3.69 0.84
CA GLU A 3 13.52 2.47 1.31
C GLU A 3 12.51 2.70 2.44
N LEU A 4 12.53 3.87 3.08
CA LEU A 4 11.62 4.22 4.17
C LEU A 4 10.36 4.99 3.70
N MET A 5 10.40 5.62 2.53
CA MET A 5 9.32 6.53 2.07
C MET A 5 8.26 5.83 1.21
N MET A 6 8.58 4.69 0.63
CA MET A 6 7.66 3.87 -0.15
C MET A 6 7.46 2.56 0.60
N HIS A 7 6.20 2.11 0.70
CA HIS A 7 5.95 0.79 1.24
C HIS A 7 6.65 -0.25 0.37
N GLY A 8 7.45 -1.12 0.98
CA GLY A 8 8.08 -2.23 0.25
C GLY A 8 7.05 -3.28 -0.18
N PRO A 9 7.46 -4.26 -0.99
CA PRO A 9 6.61 -5.40 -1.34
C PRO A 9 6.08 -6.08 -0.07
N CYS A 10 4.78 -6.35 -0.04
CA CYS A 10 4.11 -7.10 1.02
C CYS A 10 2.94 -7.89 0.43
N GLY A 11 2.31 -8.74 1.25
CA GLY A 11 1.23 -9.60 0.80
C GLY A 11 1.77 -10.89 0.20
N LEU A 12 1.23 -11.30 -0.94
CA LEU A 12 1.66 -12.50 -1.65
C LEU A 12 3.11 -12.43 -2.13
N THR A 13 3.59 -11.23 -2.47
CA THR A 13 4.95 -10.99 -2.95
C THR A 13 5.98 -11.03 -1.82
N ASN A 14 5.59 -10.72 -0.58
CA ASN A 14 6.44 -10.86 0.60
C ASN A 14 5.60 -11.05 1.87
N LYS A 15 5.37 -12.32 2.24
CA LYS A 15 4.63 -12.70 3.45
C LYS A 15 5.39 -12.44 4.74
N ASN A 16 6.71 -12.32 4.66
CA ASN A 16 7.61 -12.10 5.80
C ASN A 16 7.80 -10.61 6.14
N ALA A 17 7.16 -9.71 5.39
CA ALA A 17 7.22 -8.28 5.68
C ALA A 17 6.64 -7.98 7.07
N ALA A 18 7.31 -7.13 7.86
CA ALA A 18 6.88 -6.78 9.22
C ALA A 18 5.49 -6.12 9.30
N CYS A 19 4.96 -5.63 8.17
CA CYS A 19 3.61 -5.09 8.08
C CYS A 19 2.52 -6.17 7.94
N MET A 20 2.87 -7.43 7.71
CA MET A 20 1.92 -8.53 7.51
C MET A 20 1.32 -8.97 8.84
N LYS A 21 0.00 -9.07 8.88
CA LYS A 21 -0.78 -9.69 9.95
C LYS A 21 -1.13 -11.12 9.53
N ASP A 22 -0.75 -12.09 10.35
CA ASP A 22 -0.99 -13.52 10.16
C ASP A 22 -0.55 -14.07 8.78
N GLY A 23 0.43 -13.42 8.15
CA GLY A 23 0.96 -13.80 6.83
C GLY A 23 0.00 -13.63 5.64
N THR A 24 -1.20 -13.07 5.84
CA THR A 24 -2.25 -12.98 4.82
C THR A 24 -2.65 -11.57 4.44
N LYS A 25 -2.66 -10.62 5.38
CA LYS A 25 -3.11 -9.24 5.13
C LYS A 25 -2.10 -8.22 5.65
N CYS A 26 -1.79 -7.20 4.85
CA CYS A 26 -1.00 -6.07 5.32
C CYS A 26 -1.81 -5.23 6.32
N ASN A 27 -1.30 -5.04 7.54
CA ASN A 27 -1.92 -4.22 8.59
C ASN A 27 -2.03 -2.73 8.18
N ARG A 28 -1.16 -2.28 7.26
CA ARG A 28 -1.21 -0.92 6.69
C ARG A 28 -2.15 -0.79 5.47
N HIS A 29 -2.88 -1.87 5.13
CA HIS A 29 -3.85 -1.91 4.05
C HIS A 29 -3.26 -1.61 2.66
N PHE A 30 -2.10 -2.20 2.37
CA PHE A 30 -1.51 -2.18 1.03
C PHE A 30 -1.91 -3.43 0.22
N PRO A 31 -2.08 -3.30 -1.11
CA PRO A 31 -2.10 -2.04 -1.87
C PRO A 31 -3.30 -1.16 -1.48
N LYS A 32 -3.12 0.17 -1.42
CA LYS A 32 -4.23 1.07 -1.06
C LYS A 32 -5.13 1.20 -2.28
N ALA A 33 -6.43 0.96 -2.07
CA ALA A 33 -7.41 1.12 -3.13
C ALA A 33 -7.37 2.55 -3.72
N TYR A 34 -7.59 2.65 -5.04
CA TYR A 34 -7.81 3.92 -5.69
C TYR A 34 -9.06 4.60 -5.12
N SER A 35 -8.97 5.91 -4.91
CA SER A 35 -10.08 6.71 -4.42
C SER A 35 -10.05 8.07 -5.09
N ASN A 36 -11.18 8.49 -5.66
CA ASN A 36 -11.31 9.79 -6.34
C ASN A 36 -11.50 10.96 -5.37
N ALA A 37 -11.72 10.70 -4.09
CA ALA A 37 -11.89 11.72 -3.06
C ALA A 37 -11.14 11.37 -1.77
N THR A 38 -10.83 12.40 -0.97
CA THR A 38 -10.39 12.20 0.41
C THR A 38 -11.63 12.05 1.28
N TYR A 39 -11.73 10.98 2.06
CA TYR A 39 -12.86 10.74 2.97
C TYR A 39 -12.36 10.20 4.31
N ILE A 40 -13.20 10.32 5.34
CA ILE A 40 -12.95 9.75 6.66
C ILE A 40 -13.86 8.52 6.80
N ASP A 41 -13.30 7.37 7.18
CA ASP A 41 -14.11 6.18 7.40
C ASP A 41 -14.85 6.22 8.75
N LYS A 42 -15.66 5.18 8.99
CA LYS A 42 -16.44 5.05 10.23
C LYS A 42 -15.58 4.89 11.48
N ASP A 43 -14.33 4.47 11.31
CA ASP A 43 -13.35 4.27 12.36
C ASP A 43 -12.48 5.53 12.59
N GLY A 44 -12.72 6.60 11.83
CA GLY A 44 -12.04 7.89 11.96
C GLY A 44 -10.73 8.00 11.17
N PHE A 45 -10.39 7.03 10.32
CA PHE A 45 -9.18 7.11 9.48
C PHE A 45 -9.43 7.95 8.22
N VAL A 46 -8.48 8.83 7.93
CA VAL A 46 -8.48 9.61 6.67
C VAL A 46 -7.93 8.75 5.54
N HIS A 47 -8.78 8.49 4.55
CA HIS A 47 -8.41 7.90 3.26
C HIS A 47 -8.20 9.03 2.26
N TYR A 48 -6.95 9.25 1.84
CA TYR A 48 -6.63 10.28 0.87
C TYR A 48 -6.97 9.87 -0.57
N ARG A 49 -7.30 10.86 -1.40
CA ARG A 49 -7.48 10.65 -2.85
C ARG A 49 -6.23 10.03 -3.47
N ARG A 50 -6.36 8.83 -4.06
CA ARG A 50 -5.36 8.15 -4.88
C ARG A 50 -5.89 8.03 -6.30
N ARG A 51 -5.31 8.80 -7.22
CA ARG A 51 -5.69 8.82 -8.64
C ARG A 51 -5.12 7.59 -9.34
N GLU A 52 -5.93 6.96 -10.18
CA GLU A 52 -5.47 5.91 -11.09
C GLU A 52 -4.73 6.55 -12.28
N THR A 53 -3.49 7.00 -12.04
CA THR A 53 -2.65 7.59 -13.09
C THR A 53 -1.85 6.55 -13.87
N GLY A 54 -1.97 5.26 -13.52
CA GLY A 54 -1.16 4.18 -14.09
C GLY A 54 0.33 4.28 -13.74
N ILE A 55 0.70 5.12 -12.77
CA ILE A 55 2.09 5.29 -12.34
C ILE A 55 2.42 4.14 -11.39
N GLU A 56 3.20 3.19 -11.90
CA GLU A 56 3.70 2.05 -11.14
C GLU A 56 5.18 2.29 -10.81
N THR A 57 5.59 1.98 -9.59
CA THR A 57 7.01 2.02 -9.21
C THR A 57 7.53 0.60 -9.09
N GLU A 58 8.66 0.31 -9.74
CA GLU A 58 9.33 -0.98 -9.59
C GLU A 58 10.26 -0.96 -8.37
N ARG A 59 10.11 -1.91 -7.47
CA ARG A 59 11.05 -2.16 -6.36
C ARG A 59 11.29 -3.64 -6.18
N GLN A 60 12.57 -4.03 -6.09
CA GLN A 60 12.98 -5.42 -5.90
C GLN A 60 12.34 -6.38 -6.94
N ASN A 61 12.23 -5.94 -8.21
CA ASN A 61 11.55 -6.65 -9.31
C ASN A 61 10.05 -6.90 -9.10
N VAL A 62 9.41 -6.12 -8.22
CA VAL A 62 7.95 -6.13 -8.01
C VAL A 62 7.40 -4.77 -8.42
N ARG A 63 6.38 -4.77 -9.27
CA ARG A 63 5.62 -3.55 -9.59
C ARG A 63 4.70 -3.23 -8.42
N LEU A 64 4.89 -2.07 -7.83
CA LEU A 64 4.08 -1.54 -6.73
C LEU A 64 3.22 -0.40 -7.27
N ASP A 65 1.94 -0.42 -6.91
CA ASP A 65 1.00 0.66 -7.19
C ASP A 65 1.22 1.82 -6.20
N ASN A 66 1.54 2.99 -6.73
CA ASN A 66 1.82 4.18 -5.90
C ASN A 66 0.56 4.84 -5.34
#